data_AF-W1DKU2-F1
#
_entry.id   AF-W1DKU2-F1
#
_cell.length_a   1.000
_cell.length_b   1.000
_cell.length_c   1.000
_cell.angle_alpha   90.00
_cell.angle_beta   90.00
_cell.angle_gamma   90.00
#
_symmetry.space_group_name_H-M   'P 1'
#
loop_
_entity.id
_entity.type
_entity.pdbx_description
1 polymer ?
#
loop_
_entity_poly.entity_id
_entity_poly.type
_entity_poly.pdbx_seq_one_letter_code
_entity_poly.pdbx_strand_id
1 'polypeptide(L)'
;MPDEVPLMTRNGFQLLIPLLVVMLSISVMNAILLQTTGRIVPELISEAVRPLVLASDTLMAVLISLFICNLLWFIGIHGALIITGIMNPFWMTYLFENQQALAAGSPTLPHIYLQGFWDFYLLIGGIGSTLPLVLMAMRSRSRQLKSVAKIGLLPSLFNINEPILFGFPVIMNPVFYCRFSLFR
;
A
#
# COMPACT_ATOMS: atom_id res chain seq x y z
N MET A 1 -5.55 23.24 36.49
CA MET A 1 -4.19 23.82 36.48
C MET A 1 -4.31 25.33 36.50
N PRO A 2 -3.39 26.06 37.16
CA PRO A 2 -3.38 27.51 37.18
C PRO A 2 -3.29 28.11 35.77
N ASP A 3 -3.81 29.31 35.59
CA ASP A 3 -3.89 29.93 34.27
C ASP A 3 -2.54 30.40 33.73
N GLU A 4 -1.52 30.52 34.58
CA GLU A 4 -0.17 30.95 34.20
C GLU A 4 0.63 29.87 33.45
N VAL A 5 0.16 28.61 33.43
CA VAL A 5 0.86 27.51 32.75
C VAL A 5 0.58 27.56 31.23
N PRO A 6 1.62 27.51 30.37
CA PRO A 6 1.48 27.50 28.92
C PRO A 6 0.51 26.42 28.40
N LEU A 7 -0.26 26.76 27.36
CA LEU A 7 -1.35 25.93 26.85
C LEU A 7 -0.90 24.50 26.47
N MET A 8 0.26 24.35 25.84
CA MET A 8 0.80 23.04 25.46
C MET A 8 1.10 22.15 26.66
N THR A 9 1.66 22.73 27.73
CA THR A 9 1.94 22.01 28.97
C THR A 9 0.63 21.61 29.65
N ARG A 10 -0.35 22.53 29.73
CA ARG A 10 -1.68 22.26 30.28
C ARG A 10 -2.37 21.09 29.58
N ASN A 11 -2.33 21.06 28.25
CA ASN A 11 -2.91 19.97 27.45
C ASN A 11 -2.20 18.63 27.73
N GLY A 12 -0.86 18.63 27.83
CA GLY A 12 -0.10 17.43 28.17
C GLY A 12 -0.49 16.84 29.53
N PHE A 13 -0.64 17.68 30.57
CA PHE A 13 -1.07 17.22 31.89
C PHE A 13 -2.54 16.77 31.94
N GLN A 14 -3.42 17.39 31.15
CA GLN A 14 -4.82 16.95 31.04
C GLN A 14 -4.94 15.54 30.44
N LEU A 15 -4.02 15.15 29.56
CA LEU A 15 -4.00 13.82 28.96
C LEU A 15 -3.48 12.72 29.89
N LEU A 16 -2.79 13.06 30.99
CA LEU A 16 -2.21 12.06 31.89
C LEU A 16 -3.26 11.13 32.51
N ILE A 17 -4.37 11.68 33.00
CA ILE A 17 -5.43 10.87 33.63
C ILE A 17 -6.10 9.95 32.58
N PRO A 18 -6.56 10.45 31.41
CA PRO A 18 -7.07 9.58 30.35
C PRO A 18 -6.08 8.50 29.92
N LEU A 19 -4.80 8.86 29.74
CA LEU A 19 -3.76 7.91 29.33
C LEU A 19 -3.55 6.83 30.39
N LEU A 20 -3.48 7.21 31.67
CA LEU A 20 -3.34 6.27 32.79
C LEU A 20 -4.52 5.29 32.84
N VAL A 21 -5.75 5.79 32.70
CA VAL A 21 -6.96 4.95 32.69
C VAL A 21 -6.92 3.96 31.52
N VAL A 22 -6.57 4.42 30.32
CA VAL A 22 -6.45 3.57 29.14
C VAL A 22 -5.34 2.52 29.33
N MET A 23 -4.14 2.92 29.78
CA MET A 23 -3.03 2.01 30.04
C MET A 23 -3.38 0.93 31.07
N LEU A 24 -3.98 1.32 32.19
CA LEU A 24 -4.38 0.38 33.24
C LEU A 24 -5.48 -0.56 32.73
N SER A 25 -6.50 -0.04 32.04
CA SER A 25 -7.60 -0.86 31.51
C SER A 25 -7.10 -1.92 30.53
N ILE A 26 -6.25 -1.55 29.57
CA ILE A 26 -5.65 -2.48 28.60
C ILE A 26 -4.72 -3.47 29.29
N SER A 27 -3.92 -3.03 30.28
CA SER A 27 -3.00 -3.90 31.01
C SER A 27 -3.74 -4.96 31.83
N VAL A 28 -4.81 -4.56 32.54
CA VAL A 28 -5.66 -5.48 33.30
C VAL A 28 -6.36 -6.45 32.37
N MET A 29 -6.93 -5.97 31.26
CA MET A 29 -7.53 -6.83 30.24
C MET A 29 -6.53 -7.85 29.68
N ASN A 30 -5.31 -7.42 29.34
CA ASN A 30 -4.25 -8.33 28.87
C ASN A 30 -3.84 -9.35 29.93
N ALA A 31 -3.73 -8.96 31.21
CA ALA A 31 -3.40 -9.87 32.29
C ALA A 31 -4.49 -10.94 32.51
N ILE A 32 -5.77 -10.56 32.38
CA ILE A 32 -6.90 -11.49 32.46
C ILE A 32 -6.89 -12.45 31.27
N LEU A 33 -6.69 -11.94 30.05
CA LEU A 33 -6.61 -12.77 28.85
C LEU A 33 -5.44 -13.75 28.92
N LEU A 34 -4.26 -13.29 29.34
CA LEU A 34 -3.09 -14.15 29.49
C LEU A 34 -3.35 -15.31 30.46
N GLN A 35 -4.09 -15.08 31.55
CA GLN A 35 -4.42 -16.14 32.52
C GLN A 35 -5.54 -17.07 32.04
N THR A 36 -6.45 -16.60 31.19
CA THR A 36 -7.62 -17.39 30.75
C THR A 36 -7.38 -18.12 29.43
N THR A 37 -6.73 -17.47 28.47
CA THR A 37 -6.48 -18.00 27.12
C THR A 37 -5.01 -18.32 26.87
N GLY A 38 -4.10 -17.88 27.75
CA GLY A 38 -2.66 -18.00 27.54
C GLY A 38 -2.09 -17.00 26.54
N ARG A 39 -2.88 -16.03 26.05
CA ARG A 39 -2.51 -15.10 24.98
C ARG A 39 -2.91 -13.66 25.32
N ILE A 40 -2.17 -12.70 24.79
CA ILE A 40 -2.50 -11.27 24.90
C ILE A 40 -3.38 -10.78 23.74
N VAL A 41 -4.00 -9.60 23.88
CA VAL A 41 -4.89 -9.04 22.83
C VAL A 41 -4.26 -9.00 21.44
N PRO A 42 -3.01 -8.52 21.25
CA PRO A 42 -2.38 -8.51 19.93
C PRO A 42 -2.27 -9.90 19.27
N GLU A 43 -2.01 -10.94 20.07
CA GLU A 43 -1.88 -12.32 19.56
C GLU A 43 -3.24 -12.88 19.13
N LEU A 44 -4.29 -12.62 19.92
CA LEU A 44 -5.65 -13.03 19.57
C LEU A 44 -6.14 -12.34 18.30
N ILE A 45 -5.84 -11.05 18.14
CA ILE A 45 -6.14 -10.30 16.92
C ILE A 45 -5.35 -10.91 15.75
N SER A 46 -4.04 -11.14 15.93
CA SER A 46 -3.17 -11.75 14.91
C SER A 46 -3.71 -13.10 14.44
N GLU A 47 -4.14 -13.95 15.37
CA GLU A 47 -4.73 -15.27 15.07
C GLU A 47 -6.05 -15.13 14.31
N ALA A 48 -6.92 -14.21 14.71
CA ALA A 48 -8.19 -13.96 14.05
C ALA A 48 -8.01 -13.46 12.60
N VAL A 49 -7.00 -12.62 12.34
CA VAL A 49 -6.71 -12.10 10.99
C VAL A 49 -5.78 -13.00 10.18
N ARG A 50 -5.17 -14.02 10.78
CA ARG A 50 -4.20 -14.90 10.12
C ARG A 50 -4.67 -15.51 8.79
N PRO A 51 -5.94 -15.96 8.63
CA PRO A 51 -6.41 -16.46 7.33
C PRO A 51 -6.35 -15.39 6.24
N LEU A 52 -6.66 -14.14 6.60
CA LEU A 52 -6.58 -13.00 5.68
C LEU A 52 -5.12 -12.70 5.33
N VAL A 53 -4.22 -12.73 6.32
CA VAL A 53 -2.76 -12.56 6.13
C VAL A 53 -2.19 -13.64 5.21
N LEU A 54 -2.59 -14.90 5.35
CA LEU A 54 -2.12 -15.96 4.45
C LEU A 54 -2.69 -15.80 3.05
N ALA A 55 -3.97 -15.43 2.92
CA ALA A 55 -4.59 -15.19 1.62
C ALA A 55 -3.95 -14.00 0.89
N SER A 56 -3.52 -12.97 1.62
CA SER A 56 -2.96 -11.74 1.05
C SER A 56 -1.53 -11.87 0.54
N ASP A 57 -0.79 -12.94 0.84
CA ASP A 57 0.55 -13.24 0.30
C ASP A 57 0.50 -14.34 -0.77
N THR A 58 -0.45 -14.23 -1.71
CA THR A 58 -0.61 -15.18 -2.81
C THR A 58 -0.59 -14.47 -4.16
N LEU A 59 -0.29 -15.21 -5.24
CA LEU A 59 -0.39 -14.70 -6.60
C LEU A 59 -1.80 -14.15 -6.90
N MET A 60 -2.84 -14.81 -6.39
CA MET A 60 -4.22 -14.34 -6.56
C MET A 60 -4.46 -13.00 -5.87
N ALA A 61 -3.90 -12.79 -4.66
CA ALA A 61 -3.96 -11.49 -4.01
C ALA A 61 -3.28 -10.38 -4.82
N VAL A 62 -2.12 -10.67 -5.42
CA VAL A 62 -1.44 -9.73 -6.33
C VAL A 62 -2.32 -9.37 -7.53
N LEU A 63 -2.90 -10.38 -8.19
CA LEU A 63 -3.75 -10.18 -9.38
C LEU A 63 -5.02 -9.39 -9.04
N ILE A 64 -5.67 -9.70 -7.92
CA ILE A 64 -6.86 -8.97 -7.43
C ILE A 64 -6.49 -7.53 -7.09
N SER A 65 -5.38 -7.31 -6.40
CA SER A 65 -4.88 -5.96 -6.04
C SER A 65 -4.66 -5.11 -7.29
N LEU A 66 -4.02 -5.68 -8.32
CA LEU A 66 -3.80 -5.02 -9.60
C LEU A 66 -5.11 -4.73 -10.34
N PHE A 67 -6.01 -5.71 -10.40
CA PHE A 67 -7.29 -5.57 -11.07
C PHE A 67 -8.13 -4.44 -10.44
N ILE A 68 -8.25 -4.43 -9.11
CA ILE A 68 -8.97 -3.39 -8.38
C ILE A 68 -8.28 -2.03 -8.57
N CYS A 69 -6.94 -1.96 -8.46
CA CYS A 69 -6.20 -0.72 -8.67
C CYS A 69 -6.49 -0.11 -10.05
N ASN A 70 -6.42 -0.92 -11.12
CA ASN A 70 -6.69 -0.48 -12.48
C ASN A 70 -8.15 -0.08 -12.68
N LEU A 71 -9.10 -0.84 -12.09
CA LEU A 71 -10.53 -0.53 -12.16
C LEU A 71 -10.84 0.82 -11.50
N LEU A 72 -10.25 1.09 -10.33
CA LEU A 72 -10.40 2.37 -9.64
C LEU A 72 -9.85 3.51 -10.50
N TRP A 73 -8.66 3.33 -11.10
CA TRP A 73 -8.09 4.31 -12.01
C TRP A 73 -8.93 4.54 -13.27
N PHE A 74 -9.56 3.49 -13.78
CA PHE A 74 -10.45 3.59 -14.94
C PHE A 74 -11.66 4.48 -14.68
N ILE A 75 -12.19 4.47 -13.45
CA ILE A 75 -13.30 5.34 -13.02
C ILE A 75 -12.83 6.68 -12.43
N GLY A 76 -11.52 6.98 -12.46
CA GLY A 76 -10.95 8.25 -12.00
C GLY A 76 -10.62 8.33 -10.51
N ILE A 77 -10.64 7.21 -9.79
CA ILE A 77 -10.20 7.11 -8.39
C ILE A 77 -8.74 6.66 -8.34
N HIS A 78 -7.94 7.26 -7.46
CA HIS A 78 -6.52 6.93 -7.34
C HIS A 78 -6.31 5.54 -6.68
N GLY A 79 -6.47 4.47 -7.45
CA GLY A 79 -6.50 3.09 -6.97
C GLY A 79 -5.26 2.64 -6.19
N ALA A 80 -4.08 3.15 -6.56
CA ALA A 80 -2.84 2.80 -5.88
C ALA A 80 -2.83 3.21 -4.39
N LEU A 81 -3.40 4.38 -4.05
CA LEU A 81 -3.49 4.83 -2.65
C LEU A 81 -4.44 3.96 -1.83
N ILE A 82 -5.53 3.50 -2.45
CA ILE A 82 -6.51 2.61 -1.80
C ILE A 82 -5.88 1.25 -1.52
N ILE A 83 -5.23 0.64 -2.53
CA ILE A 83 -4.56 -0.66 -2.34
C ILE A 83 -3.43 -0.55 -1.33
N THR A 84 -2.56 0.47 -1.43
CA THR A 84 -1.50 0.69 -0.46
C THR A 84 -2.07 0.88 0.95
N GLY A 85 -3.15 1.64 1.13
CA GLY A 85 -3.77 1.83 2.44
C GLY A 85 -4.30 0.55 3.07
N ILE A 86 -4.85 -0.36 2.26
CA ILE A 86 -5.35 -1.67 2.72
C ILE A 86 -4.19 -2.64 2.98
N MET A 87 -3.19 -2.67 2.11
CA MET A 87 -2.12 -3.66 2.12
C MET A 87 -0.97 -3.32 3.07
N ASN A 88 -0.77 -2.04 3.43
CA ASN A 88 0.37 -1.61 4.23
C ASN A 88 0.52 -2.38 5.57
N PRO A 89 -0.53 -2.63 6.37
CA PRO A 89 -0.41 -3.42 7.60
C PRO A 89 0.12 -4.84 7.37
N PHE A 90 -0.26 -5.47 6.24
CA PHE A 90 0.23 -6.79 5.85
C PHE A 90 1.68 -6.72 5.41
N TRP A 91 2.03 -5.78 4.53
CA TRP A 91 3.40 -5.58 4.06
C TRP A 91 4.38 -5.26 5.18
N MET A 92 3.97 -4.51 6.20
CA MET A 92 4.82 -4.23 7.37
C MET A 92 5.09 -5.49 8.20
N THR A 93 4.06 -6.32 8.40
CA THR A 93 4.22 -7.62 9.06
C THR A 93 5.18 -8.52 8.28
N TYR A 94 4.99 -8.66 6.96
CA TYR A 94 5.86 -9.47 6.10
C TYR A 94 7.29 -8.95 6.03
N LEU A 95 7.47 -7.63 6.02
CA LEU A 95 8.79 -7.01 6.02
C LEU A 95 9.54 -7.37 7.31
N PHE A 96 8.86 -7.31 8.45
CA PHE A 96 9.43 -7.68 9.74
C PHE A 96 9.80 -9.17 9.79
N GLU A 97 8.93 -10.06 9.32
CA GLU A 97 9.21 -11.50 9.24
C GLU A 97 10.40 -11.81 8.32
N ASN A 98 10.49 -11.15 7.17
CA ASN A 98 11.63 -11.24 6.26
C ASN A 98 12.93 -10.72 6.91
N GLN A 99 12.87 -9.61 7.65
CA GLN A 99 14.03 -9.07 8.36
C GLN A 99 14.55 -10.04 9.42
N GLN A 100 13.65 -10.68 10.18
CA GLN A 100 14.04 -11.70 11.16
C GLN A 100 14.68 -12.92 10.48
N ALA A 101 14.07 -13.42 9.39
CA ALA A 101 14.61 -14.55 8.64
C ALA A 101 16.01 -14.23 8.07
N LEU A 102 16.20 -13.02 7.56
CA LEU A 102 17.50 -12.55 7.07
C LEU A 102 18.54 -12.45 8.19
N ALA A 103 18.16 -11.88 9.34
CA ALA A 103 19.04 -11.77 10.51
C ALA A 103 19.44 -13.15 11.09
N ALA A 104 18.55 -14.13 10.97
CA ALA A 104 18.82 -15.52 11.34
C ALA A 104 19.68 -16.30 10.32
N GLY A 105 20.06 -15.67 9.20
CA GLY A 105 20.85 -16.31 8.14
C GLY A 105 20.07 -17.30 7.28
N SER A 106 18.74 -17.15 7.21
CA SER A 106 17.90 -18.02 6.37
C SER A 106 18.31 -17.92 4.90
N PRO A 107 18.44 -19.05 4.17
CA PRO A 107 18.81 -19.05 2.75
C PRO A 107 17.70 -18.49 1.85
N THR A 108 16.45 -18.47 2.33
CA THR A 108 15.29 -17.93 1.62
C THR A 108 14.44 -17.07 2.54
N LEU A 109 13.84 -16.04 1.96
CA LEU A 109 12.89 -15.16 2.66
C LEU A 109 11.46 -15.68 2.47
N PRO A 110 10.62 -15.67 3.53
CA PRO A 110 9.28 -16.25 3.48
C PRO A 110 8.30 -15.48 2.57
N HIS A 111 8.43 -14.16 2.45
CA HIS A 111 7.46 -13.33 1.72
C HIS A 111 8.06 -12.65 0.50
N ILE A 112 7.27 -12.60 -0.58
CA ILE A 112 7.63 -11.91 -1.83
C ILE A 112 6.75 -10.68 -2.05
N TYR A 113 5.44 -10.76 -1.76
CA TYR A 113 4.52 -9.66 -2.05
C TYR A 113 4.60 -8.56 -0.98
N LEU A 114 5.67 -7.78 -1.05
CA LEU A 114 5.94 -6.64 -0.17
C LEU A 114 5.65 -5.33 -0.89
N GLN A 115 5.67 -4.22 -0.15
CA GLN A 115 5.56 -2.88 -0.74
C GLN A 115 6.63 -2.66 -1.83
N GLY A 116 7.87 -3.12 -1.63
CA GLY A 116 8.91 -3.02 -2.66
C GLY A 116 8.57 -3.79 -3.95
N PHE A 117 7.89 -4.93 -3.84
CA PHE A 117 7.42 -5.67 -5.02
C PHE A 117 6.35 -4.86 -5.79
N TRP A 118 5.41 -4.28 -5.05
CA TRP A 118 4.38 -3.41 -5.59
C TRP A 118 4.97 -2.17 -6.30
N ASP A 119 5.86 -1.43 -5.63
CA ASP A 119 6.41 -0.18 -6.14
C ASP A 119 7.38 -0.39 -7.31
N PHE A 120 8.29 -1.38 -7.21
CA PHE A 120 9.38 -1.53 -8.18
C PHE A 120 9.11 -2.51 -9.32
N TYR A 121 8.22 -3.49 -9.13
CA TYR A 121 7.94 -4.50 -10.16
C TYR A 121 6.57 -4.34 -10.80
N LEU A 122 5.56 -3.92 -10.03
CA LEU A 122 4.19 -3.82 -10.53
C LEU A 122 3.82 -2.44 -11.05
N LEU A 123 4.44 -1.38 -10.53
CA LEU A 123 4.17 0.02 -10.87
C LEU A 123 5.32 0.69 -11.66
N ILE A 124 5.98 -0.05 -12.56
CA ILE A 124 7.16 0.46 -13.30
C ILE A 124 6.83 1.69 -14.16
N GLY A 125 7.31 2.82 -13.70
CA GLY A 125 7.06 4.13 -14.25
C GLY A 125 5.65 4.66 -14.07
N GLY A 126 4.99 4.20 -13.01
CA GLY A 126 3.65 4.58 -12.56
C GLY A 126 2.64 3.44 -12.64
N ILE A 127 1.38 3.77 -12.35
CA ILE A 127 0.26 2.83 -12.47
C ILE A 127 0.19 2.21 -13.87
N GLY A 128 0.11 0.87 -13.91
CA GLY A 128 -0.06 0.10 -15.13
C GLY A 128 1.20 -0.05 -15.99
N SER A 129 2.39 0.20 -15.44
CA SER A 129 3.66 0.13 -16.15
C SER A 129 3.69 1.09 -17.33
N THR A 130 3.43 2.36 -17.06
CA THR A 130 3.32 3.41 -18.08
C THR A 130 4.63 3.69 -18.80
N LEU A 131 5.79 3.32 -18.25
CA LEU A 131 7.08 3.53 -18.92
C LEU A 131 7.20 2.75 -20.25
N PRO A 132 6.96 1.43 -20.31
CA PRO A 132 6.82 0.71 -21.57
C PRO A 132 5.85 1.36 -22.55
N LEU A 133 4.68 1.82 -22.08
CA LEU A 133 3.69 2.49 -22.91
C LEU A 133 4.22 3.80 -23.51
N VAL A 134 4.92 4.60 -22.71
CA VAL A 134 5.55 5.85 -23.14
C VAL A 134 6.61 5.57 -24.22
N LEU A 135 7.47 4.57 -24.00
CA LEU A 135 8.49 4.19 -24.99
C LEU A 135 7.88 3.73 -26.31
N MET A 136 6.79 2.95 -26.26
CA MET A 136 6.03 2.56 -27.47
C MET A 136 5.37 3.77 -28.14
N ALA A 137 4.79 4.67 -27.36
CA ALA A 137 4.11 5.86 -27.86
C ALA A 137 5.07 6.87 -28.52
N MET A 138 6.33 6.95 -28.09
CA MET A 138 7.37 7.72 -28.78
C MET A 138 7.61 7.24 -30.22
N ARG A 139 7.40 5.94 -30.48
CA ARG A 139 7.51 5.33 -31.83
C ARG A 139 6.19 5.31 -32.60
N SER A 140 5.09 5.79 -32.03
CA SER A 140 3.76 5.81 -32.66
C SER A 140 3.73 6.65 -33.93
N ARG A 141 2.77 6.46 -34.84
CA ARG A 141 2.57 7.37 -35.98
C ARG A 141 1.80 8.64 -35.60
N SER A 142 1.03 8.60 -34.51
CA SER A 142 0.23 9.73 -34.05
C SER A 142 1.09 10.85 -33.47
N ARG A 143 0.91 12.08 -33.97
CA ARG A 143 1.58 13.28 -33.44
C ARG A 143 1.19 13.55 -31.99
N GLN A 144 -0.10 13.37 -31.65
CA GLN A 144 -0.61 13.56 -30.29
C GLN A 144 0.04 12.60 -29.30
N LEU A 145 0.08 11.29 -29.61
CA LEU A 145 0.68 10.29 -28.73
C LEU A 145 2.19 10.53 -28.53
N LYS A 146 2.93 10.93 -29.58
CA LYS A 146 4.34 11.29 -29.45
C LYS A 146 4.55 12.50 -28.54
N SER A 147 3.74 13.54 -28.68
CA SER A 147 3.89 14.76 -27.88
C SER A 147 3.65 14.47 -26.40
N VAL A 148 2.57 13.74 -26.08
CA VAL A 148 2.27 13.34 -24.69
C VAL A 148 3.38 12.44 -24.14
N ALA A 149 3.86 11.46 -24.91
CA ALA A 149 4.94 10.57 -24.49
C ALA A 149 6.25 11.32 -24.19
N LYS A 150 6.62 12.32 -24.99
CA LYS A 150 7.82 13.14 -24.73
C LYS A 150 7.72 13.93 -23.43
N ILE A 151 6.53 14.49 -23.14
CA ILE A 151 6.28 15.26 -21.91
C ILE A 151 6.27 14.34 -20.69
N GLY A 152 5.65 13.15 -20.81
CA GLY A 152 5.53 12.21 -19.69
C GLY A 152 6.72 11.28 -19.47
N LEU A 153 7.71 11.22 -20.38
CA LEU A 153 8.90 10.38 -20.21
C LEU A 153 9.66 10.67 -18.92
N LEU A 154 9.96 11.94 -18.65
CA LEU A 154 10.72 12.33 -17.47
C LEU A 154 9.94 12.04 -16.18
N PRO A 155 8.66 12.44 -16.03
CA PRO A 155 7.82 12.02 -14.90
C PRO A 155 7.75 10.50 -14.71
N SER A 156 7.59 9.74 -15.80
CA SER A 156 7.47 8.28 -15.73
C SER A 156 8.76 7.60 -15.28
N LEU A 157 9.95 8.21 -15.41
CA LEU A 157 11.17 7.66 -14.81
C LEU A 157 11.16 7.72 -13.27
N PHE A 158 10.35 8.61 -12.70
CA PHE A 158 10.17 8.78 -11.25
C PHE A 158 8.83 8.22 -10.77
N ASN A 159 8.21 7.31 -11.52
CA ASN A 159 6.89 6.73 -11.23
C ASN A 159 5.72 7.73 -11.14
N ILE A 160 5.85 8.91 -11.74
CA ILE A 160 4.79 9.91 -11.85
C ILE A 160 4.15 9.76 -13.24
N ASN A 161 2.86 9.44 -13.30
CA ASN A 161 2.21 9.06 -14.56
C ASN A 161 0.86 9.71 -14.84
N GLU A 162 0.42 10.62 -14.00
CA GLU A 162 -0.77 11.46 -14.20
C GLU A 162 -0.75 12.17 -15.56
N PRO A 163 0.37 12.76 -16.04
CA PRO A 163 0.43 13.37 -17.37
C PRO A 163 0.13 12.39 -18.51
N ILE A 164 0.42 11.10 -18.31
CA ILE A 164 0.17 10.03 -19.29
C ILE A 164 -1.27 9.53 -19.16
N LEU A 165 -1.76 9.30 -17.94
CA LEU A 165 -3.12 8.84 -17.65
C LEU A 165 -4.19 9.83 -18.12
N PHE A 166 -3.94 11.13 -17.98
CA PHE A 166 -4.85 12.18 -18.48
C PHE A 166 -4.58 12.55 -19.94
N GLY A 167 -3.34 12.42 -20.42
CA GLY A 167 -2.96 12.76 -21.79
C GLY A 167 -3.32 11.68 -22.82
N PHE A 168 -3.40 10.42 -22.39
CA PHE A 168 -4.01 9.33 -23.14
C PHE A 168 -5.46 9.19 -22.68
N PRO A 169 -6.42 8.88 -23.58
CA PRO A 169 -7.77 8.56 -23.17
C PRO A 169 -7.78 7.14 -22.58
N VAL A 170 -7.14 6.91 -21.43
CA VAL A 170 -7.16 5.62 -20.71
C VAL A 170 -8.32 5.60 -19.71
N ILE A 171 -8.57 6.74 -19.07
CA ILE A 171 -9.71 6.95 -18.18
C ILE A 171 -11.00 6.95 -19.02
N MET A 172 -12.00 6.15 -18.62
CA MET A 172 -13.31 6.00 -19.28
C MET A 172 -13.31 5.55 -20.76
N ASN A 173 -12.17 5.10 -21.31
CA ASN A 173 -12.13 4.52 -22.66
C ASN A 173 -11.95 3.00 -22.59
N PRO A 174 -13.01 2.20 -22.84
CA PRO A 174 -12.96 0.75 -22.70
C PRO A 174 -11.98 0.06 -23.67
N VAL A 175 -11.68 0.67 -24.83
CA VAL A 175 -10.73 0.09 -25.80
C VAL A 175 -9.28 0.21 -25.30
N PHE A 176 -8.92 1.35 -24.72
CA PHE A 176 -7.61 1.54 -24.10
C PHE A 176 -7.51 0.80 -22.76
N TYR A 177 -8.58 0.76 -21.96
CA TYR A 177 -8.61 0.04 -20.69
C TYR A 177 -8.43 -1.47 -20.86
N CYS A 178 -9.15 -2.10 -21.80
CA CYS A 178 -8.95 -3.54 -22.06
C CYS A 178 -7.53 -3.84 -22.55
N ARG A 179 -6.91 -2.98 -23.37
CA ARG A 179 -5.51 -3.18 -23.79
C ARG A 179 -4.53 -2.93 -22.65
N PHE A 180 -4.81 -1.97 -21.76
CA PHE A 180 -3.96 -1.61 -20.63
C PHE A 180 -4.01 -2.63 -19.49
N SER A 181 -5.19 -3.20 -19.23
CA SER A 181 -5.42 -4.16 -18.15
C SER A 181 -5.14 -5.62 -18.56
N LEU A 182 -5.22 -5.97 -19.84
CA LEU A 182 -5.19 -7.36 -20.34
C LEU A 182 -3.92 -7.76 -21.11
N PHE A 183 -3.06 -6.81 -21.53
CA PHE A 183 -1.74 -7.10 -22.16
C PHE A 183 -0.58 -7.08 -21.15
N ARG A 184 -0.86 -7.51 -19.92
CA ARG A 184 0.14 -7.74 -18.87
C ARG A 184 0.26 -9.23 -18.59
#